data_AF-A0A0S4ITA7-F1
#
_entry.id   AF-A0A0S4ITA7-F1
#
_cell.length_a   1.000
_cell.length_b   1.000
_cell.length_c   1.000
_cell.angle_alpha   90.00
_cell.angle_beta   90.00
_cell.angle_gamma   90.00
#
_symmetry.space_group_name_H-M   'P 1'
#
loop_
_entity.id
_entity.type
_entity.pdbx_description
1 polymer ?
#
loop_
_entity_poly.entity_id
_entity_poly.type
_entity_poly.pdbx_seq_one_letter_code
_entity_poly.pdbx_strand_id
1 'polypeptide(L)'
;MAYNSTKVDSHDEEDSNDDFVVGVKMKKAPYPWVDDNHHERTSSSWLPRSLRDGILVCIPACALLLLVVLFLPHNCRGGSMSLREQRSSSGCDTAFGSVIGVSAVGSVTAYSNCNSDYISNLSNFVNVTIPGGAGGSVVVPDVYTGMPWQCVEYARRYWATTSPYTLFGSVDGASDIWTSLHHGTFIESSDVVVQFDLQKFENGGVNATSPPQVGDLFIYPIQPGGFPFGHVTVVLNDQLPPTLNNGGNDVTSEVHVGEQNWDSFQWQHAAEGYSRKLQLTYHQLSRRWSVYDPQGKIAGWVRRPSQRS
;
A
#
# COMPACT_ATOMS: atom_id res chain seq x y z
N MET A 1 12.02 53.96 -56.20
CA MET A 1 12.16 52.52 -56.53
C MET A 1 11.22 51.73 -55.63
N ALA A 2 10.09 51.33 -56.22
CA ALA A 2 9.38 50.05 -56.14
C ALA A 2 9.46 49.11 -54.92
N TYR A 3 8.25 48.74 -54.44
CA TYR A 3 7.74 47.39 -54.07
C TYR A 3 8.28 46.76 -52.74
N ASN A 4 7.52 46.00 -51.93
CA ASN A 4 6.23 45.34 -52.13
C ASN A 4 5.50 45.03 -50.79
N SER A 5 4.18 44.89 -50.93
CA SER A 5 3.17 44.23 -50.09
C SER A 5 3.43 42.72 -49.97
N THR A 6 3.05 42.09 -48.83
CA THR A 6 2.04 41.02 -48.83
C THR A 6 1.47 40.70 -47.45
N LYS A 7 0.14 40.63 -47.45
CA LYS A 7 -0.81 40.16 -46.43
C LYS A 7 -0.99 38.65 -46.62
N VAL A 8 -1.11 37.88 -45.53
CA VAL A 8 -1.48 36.46 -45.57
C VAL A 8 -2.75 36.25 -44.76
N ASP A 9 -3.65 35.49 -45.38
CA ASP A 9 -5.04 35.26 -45.04
C ASP A 9 -5.28 34.33 -43.85
N SER A 10 -6.47 34.54 -43.27
CA SER A 10 -7.26 33.62 -42.46
C SER A 10 -7.60 32.33 -43.23
N HIS A 11 -7.56 31.20 -42.54
CA HIS A 11 -8.23 29.96 -42.97
C HIS A 11 -9.03 29.39 -41.81
N ASP A 12 -10.24 28.99 -42.19
CA ASP A 12 -11.36 28.50 -41.40
C ASP A 12 -11.08 27.11 -40.81
N GLU A 13 -11.54 26.89 -39.57
CA GLU A 13 -11.73 25.56 -38.98
C GLU A 13 -13.15 25.10 -39.30
N GLU A 14 -13.28 24.03 -40.10
CA GLU A 14 -14.50 23.24 -40.24
C GLU A 14 -14.37 21.92 -39.47
N ASP A 15 -15.41 21.64 -38.67
CA ASP A 15 -15.75 20.36 -38.05
C ASP A 15 -15.78 19.21 -39.08
N SER A 16 -15.34 18.01 -38.67
CA SER A 16 -16.11 16.79 -38.94
C SER A 16 -15.66 15.60 -38.11
N ASN A 17 -16.69 14.90 -37.62
CA ASN A 17 -16.69 13.62 -36.93
C ASN A 17 -15.78 12.56 -37.55
N ASP A 18 -15.18 11.72 -36.70
CA ASP A 18 -15.13 10.29 -36.99
C ASP A 18 -15.22 9.46 -35.71
N ASP A 19 -16.37 8.79 -35.58
CA ASP A 19 -16.62 7.66 -34.71
C ASP A 19 -15.70 6.49 -35.11
N PHE A 20 -14.85 6.04 -34.18
CA PHE A 20 -14.20 4.74 -34.32
C PHE A 20 -14.27 3.96 -33.00
N VAL A 21 -15.44 3.36 -32.75
CA VAL A 21 -15.62 2.33 -31.73
C VAL A 21 -15.04 1.03 -32.27
N VAL A 22 -13.79 0.70 -31.88
CA VAL A 22 -13.29 -0.67 -31.98
C VAL A 22 -13.40 -1.32 -30.61
N GLY A 23 -14.44 -2.13 -30.47
CA GLY A 23 -14.55 -3.11 -29.39
C GLY A 23 -13.44 -4.15 -29.54
N VAL A 24 -12.35 -3.97 -28.79
CA VAL A 24 -11.37 -5.03 -28.59
C VAL A 24 -11.77 -5.83 -27.36
N LYS A 25 -12.42 -6.98 -27.59
CA LYS A 25 -12.47 -8.06 -26.60
C LYS A 25 -11.03 -8.55 -26.39
N MET A 26 -10.37 -8.12 -25.32
CA MET A 26 -9.11 -8.72 -24.90
C MET A 26 -9.36 -9.84 -23.88
N LYS A 27 -8.89 -11.02 -24.26
CA LYS A 27 -8.73 -12.20 -23.41
C LYS A 27 -7.84 -11.84 -22.22
N LYS A 28 -8.14 -12.42 -21.05
CA LYS A 28 -7.28 -12.44 -19.85
C LYS A 28 -5.80 -12.38 -20.22
N ALA A 29 -5.13 -11.30 -19.86
CA ALA A 29 -3.68 -11.27 -19.86
C ALA A 29 -3.18 -12.25 -18.78
N PRO A 30 -2.31 -13.21 -19.12
CA PRO A 30 -1.67 -14.04 -18.11
C PRO A 30 -0.53 -13.22 -17.50
N TYR A 31 -0.59 -12.97 -16.20
CA TYR A 31 0.61 -12.61 -15.43
C TYR A 31 1.51 -13.85 -15.43
N PRO A 32 2.72 -13.80 -16.00
CA PRO A 32 3.64 -14.92 -15.93
C PRO A 32 4.28 -14.98 -14.54
N TRP A 33 4.71 -16.18 -14.15
CA TRP A 33 5.32 -16.58 -12.88
C TRP A 33 4.35 -17.15 -11.84
N VAL A 34 3.79 -18.32 -12.16
CA VAL A 34 3.55 -19.39 -11.19
C VAL A 34 4.14 -20.67 -11.79
N ASP A 35 5.19 -21.20 -11.16
CA ASP A 35 5.67 -22.55 -11.44
C ASP A 35 4.63 -23.54 -10.90
N ASP A 36 3.82 -24.09 -11.80
CA ASP A 36 2.87 -25.17 -11.51
C ASP A 36 3.61 -26.49 -11.31
N ASN A 37 3.89 -26.82 -10.05
CA ASN A 37 4.12 -28.20 -9.62
C ASN A 37 3.52 -28.40 -8.23
N HIS A 38 2.24 -28.77 -8.17
CA HIS A 38 1.81 -29.92 -7.38
C HIS A 38 0.33 -30.28 -7.59
N HIS A 39 0.14 -31.58 -7.81
CA HIS A 39 -1.12 -32.32 -7.91
C HIS A 39 -2.08 -32.13 -6.72
N GLU A 40 -3.37 -31.89 -6.99
CA GLU A 40 -4.51 -32.42 -6.22
C GLU A 40 -5.60 -32.86 -7.20
N ARG A 41 -5.82 -34.17 -7.43
CA ARG A 41 -6.69 -35.09 -6.66
C ARG A 41 -8.08 -34.54 -6.34
N THR A 42 -8.97 -34.72 -7.33
CA THR A 42 -10.31 -35.33 -7.23
C THR A 42 -11.12 -35.04 -5.98
N SER A 43 -12.08 -34.13 -6.15
CA SER A 43 -13.27 -33.98 -5.32
C SER A 43 -14.21 -35.19 -5.46
N SER A 44 -14.73 -35.68 -4.34
CA SER A 44 -15.94 -36.49 -4.31
C SER A 44 -16.91 -35.89 -3.29
N SER A 45 -18.02 -35.40 -3.82
CA SER A 45 -19.15 -34.80 -3.12
C SER A 45 -20.27 -35.83 -3.02
N TRP A 46 -20.64 -36.23 -1.81
CA TRP A 46 -21.94 -36.86 -1.54
C TRP A 46 -22.39 -36.46 -0.13
N LEU A 47 -23.49 -35.71 -0.06
CA LEU A 47 -24.68 -36.00 0.77
C LEU A 47 -25.61 -34.76 0.80
N PRO A 48 -26.91 -34.90 0.49
CA PRO A 48 -27.90 -33.85 0.66
C PRO A 48 -28.46 -33.82 2.09
N ARG A 49 -28.73 -32.61 2.60
CA ARG A 49 -29.63 -32.34 3.73
C ARG A 49 -31.00 -31.94 3.17
N SER A 50 -32.09 -32.50 3.71
CA SER A 50 -33.36 -31.78 3.97
C SER A 50 -34.45 -32.75 4.41
N LEU A 51 -34.74 -32.78 5.72
CA LEU A 51 -36.04 -33.13 6.26
C LEU A 51 -36.29 -32.16 7.42
N ARG A 52 -37.08 -31.12 7.14
CA ARG A 52 -37.66 -30.21 8.13
C ARG A 52 -39.17 -30.30 7.96
N ASP A 53 -39.81 -31.09 8.81
CA ASP A 53 -41.23 -30.92 9.11
C ASP A 53 -41.36 -30.70 10.61
N GLY A 54 -41.74 -29.48 10.96
CA GLY A 54 -42.03 -29.06 12.32
C GLY A 54 -43.47 -29.39 12.67
N ILE A 55 -43.68 -30.05 13.80
CA ILE A 55 -44.98 -30.11 14.46
C ILE A 55 -44.89 -29.26 15.72
N LEU A 56 -45.71 -28.21 15.69
CA LEU A 56 -46.00 -27.26 16.74
C LEU A 56 -46.91 -27.94 17.77
N VAL A 57 -46.48 -28.09 19.03
CA VAL A 57 -47.37 -28.45 20.13
C VAL A 57 -47.17 -27.47 21.28
N CYS A 58 -48.20 -26.67 21.51
CA CYS A 58 -48.38 -25.81 22.67
C CYS A 58 -48.65 -26.66 23.92
N ILE A 59 -47.96 -26.37 25.03
CA ILE A 59 -48.38 -26.76 26.38
C ILE A 59 -48.26 -25.51 27.28
N PRO A 60 -49.28 -25.19 28.10
CA PRO A 60 -49.42 -23.88 28.73
C PRO A 60 -48.58 -23.71 29.99
N ALA A 61 -48.33 -22.44 30.30
CA ALA A 61 -47.66 -21.95 31.49
C ALA A 61 -48.41 -22.30 32.79
N CYS A 62 -47.69 -22.82 33.79
CA CYS A 62 -47.87 -22.43 35.18
C CYS A 62 -46.66 -22.85 36.03
N ALA A 63 -45.98 -21.81 36.53
CA ALA A 63 -45.21 -21.72 37.77
C ALA A 63 -44.73 -23.01 38.47
N LEU A 64 -43.42 -23.12 38.69
CA LEU A 64 -42.91 -23.23 40.06
C LEU A 64 -41.44 -22.78 40.17
N LEU A 65 -41.21 -22.11 41.28
CA LEU A 65 -39.97 -21.58 41.85
C LEU A 65 -38.86 -22.65 42.07
N LEU A 66 -37.64 -22.13 42.27
CA LEU A 66 -36.48 -22.68 43.02
C LEU A 66 -35.30 -23.28 42.23
N LEU A 67 -34.20 -22.52 42.27
CA LEU A 67 -32.85 -22.96 42.67
C LEU A 67 -32.34 -24.30 42.11
N VAL A 68 -31.62 -24.23 40.98
CA VAL A 68 -30.45 -25.10 40.73
C VAL A 68 -29.35 -24.23 40.10
N VAL A 69 -28.63 -23.51 40.97
CA VAL A 69 -27.19 -23.32 40.73
C VAL A 69 -26.59 -24.70 40.97
N LEU A 70 -25.95 -25.28 39.94
CA LEU A 70 -24.78 -26.18 40.00
C LEU A 70 -24.66 -27.02 38.71
N PHE A 71 -23.48 -26.90 38.08
CA PHE A 71 -22.85 -27.79 37.08
C PHE A 71 -23.38 -27.86 35.64
N LEU A 72 -22.73 -27.11 34.75
CA LEU A 72 -22.36 -27.60 33.41
C LEU A 72 -20.94 -27.11 33.03
N PRO A 73 -19.94 -28.00 32.89
CA PRO A 73 -18.63 -27.66 32.36
C PRO A 73 -18.47 -28.25 30.95
N HIS A 74 -19.04 -27.65 29.90
CA HIS A 74 -18.87 -28.20 28.53
C HIS A 74 -18.50 -27.12 27.49
N ASN A 75 -17.21 -27.13 27.15
CA ASN A 75 -16.69 -27.04 25.79
C ASN A 75 -17.12 -25.86 24.92
N CYS A 76 -16.58 -24.67 25.18
CA CYS A 76 -16.24 -23.76 24.11
C CYS A 76 -14.99 -24.29 23.38
N ARG A 77 -15.22 -25.21 22.43
CA ARG A 77 -14.25 -25.59 21.41
C ARG A 77 -14.01 -24.35 20.55
N GLY A 78 -12.98 -23.58 20.89
CA GLY A 78 -12.42 -22.58 19.97
C GLY A 78 -12.04 -23.30 18.68
N GLY A 79 -12.65 -22.88 17.58
CA GLY A 79 -12.21 -23.27 16.25
C GLY A 79 -10.79 -22.76 16.06
N SER A 80 -9.82 -23.63 16.33
CA SER A 80 -8.43 -23.44 15.95
C SER A 80 -8.39 -23.35 14.44
N MET A 81 -8.35 -22.12 13.92
CA MET A 81 -7.94 -21.87 12.56
C MET A 81 -6.54 -22.47 12.41
N SER A 82 -6.41 -23.36 11.44
CA SER A 82 -5.20 -24.13 11.18
C SER A 82 -4.05 -23.18 10.79
N LEU A 83 -3.28 -22.74 11.79
CA LEU A 83 -1.90 -22.25 11.63
C LEU A 83 -1.00 -23.42 11.21
N ARG A 84 -1.15 -23.84 9.96
CA ARG A 84 -0.20 -24.67 9.22
C ARG A 84 0.68 -23.63 8.51
N GLU A 85 1.91 -23.32 8.92
CA GLU A 85 2.94 -24.11 9.57
C GLU A 85 3.84 -23.12 10.33
N GLN A 86 3.70 -23.03 11.65
CA GLN A 86 4.72 -22.40 12.49
C GLN A 86 5.94 -23.33 12.48
N ARG A 87 6.83 -23.12 11.50
CA ARG A 87 8.23 -23.51 11.70
C ARG A 87 8.72 -22.77 12.93
N SER A 88 9.05 -23.55 13.96
CA SER A 88 9.84 -23.15 15.13
C SER A 88 10.93 -22.16 14.71
N SER A 89 10.75 -20.91 15.10
CA SER A 89 11.56 -19.75 14.74
C SER A 89 12.89 -19.73 15.50
N SER A 90 13.80 -20.65 15.20
CA SER A 90 15.21 -20.43 15.57
C SER A 90 15.76 -19.34 14.65
N GLY A 91 15.87 -18.10 15.16
CA GLY A 91 16.49 -16.97 14.45
C GLY A 91 15.55 -15.86 13.95
N CYS A 92 14.27 -15.84 14.36
CA CYS A 92 13.45 -14.63 14.18
C CYS A 92 13.61 -13.69 15.38
N ASP A 93 13.64 -12.38 15.11
CA ASP A 93 13.57 -11.33 16.11
C ASP A 93 12.15 -11.25 16.70
N THR A 94 11.15 -11.28 15.82
CA THR A 94 9.72 -11.41 16.15
C THR A 94 9.09 -12.39 15.18
N ALA A 95 8.17 -13.25 15.60
CA ALA A 95 7.56 -14.24 14.71
C ALA A 95 6.98 -13.61 13.43
N PHE A 96 7.26 -14.21 12.27
CA PHE A 96 6.76 -13.79 10.96
C PHE A 96 5.24 -13.55 10.99
N GLY A 97 4.78 -12.41 10.49
CA GLY A 97 3.37 -12.04 10.45
C GLY A 97 2.79 -11.50 11.76
N SER A 98 3.59 -11.38 12.82
CA SER A 98 3.15 -10.64 14.01
C SER A 98 2.96 -9.16 13.68
N VAL A 99 1.93 -8.53 14.23
CA VAL A 99 1.75 -7.08 14.10
C VAL A 99 2.87 -6.37 14.86
N ILE A 100 3.58 -5.48 14.18
CA ILE A 100 4.67 -4.67 14.77
C ILE A 100 4.30 -3.19 14.86
N GLY A 101 3.27 -2.74 14.13
CA GLY A 101 2.80 -1.36 14.21
C GLY A 101 1.55 -1.15 13.38
N VAL A 102 0.93 0.01 13.57
CA VAL A 102 -0.21 0.47 12.76
C VAL A 102 0.04 1.94 12.45
N SER A 103 -0.01 2.30 11.18
CA SER A 103 0.17 3.70 10.77
C SER A 103 -0.93 4.59 11.36
N ALA A 104 -0.54 5.71 11.97
CA ALA A 104 -1.48 6.73 12.42
C ALA A 104 -2.30 7.32 11.27
N VAL A 105 -1.73 7.35 10.06
CA VAL A 105 -2.43 7.78 8.85
C VAL A 105 -2.85 6.56 8.03
N GLY A 106 -4.15 6.48 7.71
CA GLY A 106 -4.69 5.38 6.92
C GLY A 106 -4.86 4.04 7.65
N SER A 107 -4.44 3.93 8.92
CA SER A 107 -4.60 2.72 9.74
C SER A 107 -4.02 1.45 9.11
N VAL A 108 -2.92 1.58 8.38
CA VAL A 108 -2.26 0.47 7.67
C VAL A 108 -1.36 -0.29 8.64
N THR A 109 -1.64 -1.58 8.84
CA THR A 109 -0.86 -2.46 9.73
C THR A 109 0.49 -2.83 9.13
N ALA A 110 1.55 -2.78 9.93
CA ALA A 110 2.86 -3.34 9.60
C ALA A 110 3.06 -4.67 10.34
N TYR A 111 3.68 -5.62 9.65
CA TYR A 111 3.92 -6.96 10.14
C TYR A 111 5.41 -7.29 10.16
N SER A 112 5.83 -8.11 11.12
CA SER A 112 7.19 -8.63 11.23
C SER A 112 7.51 -9.53 10.04
N ASN A 113 8.67 -9.31 9.43
CA ASN A 113 9.24 -10.18 8.42
C ASN A 113 10.12 -11.29 9.03
N CYS A 114 9.98 -11.65 10.31
CA CYS A 114 10.91 -12.51 11.06
C CYS A 114 12.26 -11.85 11.36
N ASN A 115 13.02 -11.47 10.34
CA ASN A 115 14.26 -10.68 10.39
C ASN A 115 14.49 -9.98 9.03
N SER A 116 15.56 -9.19 8.88
CA SER A 116 15.84 -8.41 7.67
C SER A 116 16.04 -9.24 6.39
N ASP A 117 16.51 -10.48 6.54
CA ASP A 117 16.99 -11.33 5.43
C ASP A 117 15.97 -12.41 5.04
N TYR A 118 14.84 -12.50 5.74
CA TYR A 118 13.85 -13.54 5.51
C TYR A 118 13.06 -13.31 4.22
N ILE A 119 12.94 -14.36 3.41
CA ILE A 119 12.19 -14.38 2.15
C ILE A 119 11.12 -15.46 2.27
N SER A 120 9.84 -15.05 2.25
CA SER A 120 8.72 -15.99 2.44
C SER A 120 8.37 -16.79 1.18
N ASN A 121 8.67 -16.28 -0.01
CA ASN A 121 8.19 -16.79 -1.31
C ASN A 121 6.65 -16.89 -1.39
N LEU A 122 5.94 -16.08 -0.60
CA LEU A 122 4.49 -15.98 -0.63
C LEU A 122 4.06 -14.71 -1.37
N SER A 123 2.80 -14.68 -1.81
CA SER A 123 2.15 -13.50 -2.37
C SER A 123 1.06 -13.01 -1.44
N ASN A 124 1.02 -11.71 -1.19
CA ASN A 124 -0.02 -11.06 -0.39
C ASN A 124 -1.01 -10.30 -1.29
N PHE A 125 -2.31 -10.47 -0.99
CA PHE A 125 -3.41 -9.83 -1.68
C PHE A 125 -4.35 -9.17 -0.67
N VAL A 126 -4.95 -8.04 -1.04
CA VAL A 126 -5.93 -7.34 -0.20
C VAL A 126 -7.18 -6.96 -0.98
N ASN A 127 -8.31 -6.92 -0.29
CA ASN A 127 -9.53 -6.34 -0.85
C ASN A 127 -9.52 -4.84 -0.55
N VAL A 128 -9.56 -4.01 -1.60
CA VAL A 128 -9.56 -2.55 -1.47
C VAL A 128 -10.99 -2.04 -1.60
N THR A 129 -11.45 -1.28 -0.61
CA THR A 129 -12.74 -0.58 -0.71
C THR A 129 -12.50 0.86 -1.16
N ILE A 130 -13.01 1.21 -2.34
CA ILE A 130 -12.92 2.56 -2.89
C ILE A 130 -14.28 3.24 -2.90
N PRO A 131 -14.35 4.59 -2.81
CA PRO A 131 -15.59 5.33 -3.04
C PRO A 131 -16.16 5.03 -4.44
N GLY A 132 -17.43 4.65 -4.49
CA GLY A 132 -18.16 4.42 -5.73
C GLY A 132 -18.98 5.65 -6.15
N GLY A 133 -19.63 5.54 -7.31
CA GLY A 133 -20.64 6.53 -7.73
C GLY A 133 -21.82 6.62 -6.76
N ALA A 134 -22.52 7.75 -6.77
CA ALA A 134 -23.74 8.02 -5.97
C ALA A 134 -23.59 7.83 -4.44
N GLY A 135 -22.37 7.94 -3.89
CA GLY A 135 -22.09 7.79 -2.46
C GLY A 135 -21.98 6.34 -1.98
N GLY A 136 -21.93 5.37 -2.90
CA GLY A 136 -21.64 3.97 -2.58
C GLY A 136 -20.16 3.70 -2.35
N SER A 137 -19.81 2.43 -2.14
CA SER A 137 -18.41 1.95 -2.15
C SER A 137 -18.31 0.70 -3.00
N VAL A 138 -17.18 0.51 -3.66
CA VAL A 138 -16.89 -0.69 -4.44
C VAL A 138 -15.71 -1.43 -3.81
N VAL A 139 -15.83 -2.74 -3.70
CA VAL A 139 -14.73 -3.60 -3.28
C VAL A 139 -14.03 -4.13 -4.53
N VAL A 140 -12.75 -3.82 -4.67
CA VAL A 140 -11.84 -4.41 -5.65
C VAL A 140 -11.13 -5.57 -4.95
N PRO A 141 -11.48 -6.83 -5.27
CA PRO A 141 -10.89 -7.98 -4.61
C PRO A 141 -9.47 -8.28 -5.11
N ASP A 142 -8.71 -9.01 -4.31
CA ASP A 142 -7.45 -9.63 -4.70
C ASP A 142 -6.41 -8.68 -5.34
N VAL A 143 -6.28 -7.48 -4.77
CA VAL A 143 -5.22 -6.54 -5.18
C VAL A 143 -3.89 -7.04 -4.67
N TYR A 144 -2.99 -7.43 -5.58
CA TYR A 144 -1.64 -7.86 -5.24
C TYR A 144 -0.83 -6.72 -4.62
N THR A 145 -0.23 -6.99 -3.47
CA THR A 145 0.55 -6.00 -2.71
C THR A 145 2.04 -6.33 -2.66
N GLY A 146 2.44 -7.59 -2.75
CA GLY A 146 3.86 -7.98 -2.76
C GLY A 146 4.12 -9.25 -1.97
N MET A 147 5.40 -9.50 -1.70
CA MET A 147 5.82 -10.58 -0.82
C MET A 147 5.67 -10.16 0.66
N PRO A 148 4.91 -10.89 1.49
CA PRO A 148 4.84 -10.60 2.90
C PRO A 148 6.18 -10.96 3.59
N TRP A 149 6.74 -10.16 4.48
CA TRP A 149 6.36 -8.80 4.88
C TRP A 149 7.47 -7.82 4.50
N GLN A 150 7.75 -7.75 3.20
CA GLN A 150 8.81 -6.91 2.64
C GLN A 150 8.45 -5.42 2.63
N CYS A 151 9.45 -4.55 2.51
CA CYS A 151 9.26 -3.10 2.47
C CYS A 151 8.38 -2.63 1.30
N VAL A 152 8.59 -3.22 0.11
CA VAL A 152 7.79 -2.92 -1.09
C VAL A 152 6.32 -3.32 -0.90
N GLU A 153 6.06 -4.43 -0.20
CA GLU A 153 4.70 -4.89 0.09
C GLU A 153 3.94 -3.88 0.95
N TYR A 154 4.58 -3.40 2.02
CA TYR A 154 4.00 -2.37 2.88
C TYR A 154 3.69 -1.08 2.11
N ALA A 155 4.65 -0.59 1.32
CA ALA A 155 4.50 0.63 0.53
C ALA A 155 3.35 0.52 -0.48
N ARG A 156 3.27 -0.60 -1.22
CA ARG A 156 2.20 -0.84 -2.20
C ARG A 156 0.85 -0.98 -1.51
N ARG A 157 0.77 -1.74 -0.40
CA ARG A 157 -0.46 -1.89 0.38
C ARG A 157 -0.93 -0.57 0.97
N TYR A 158 0.00 0.28 1.45
CA TYR A 158 -0.34 1.61 1.92
C TYR A 158 -0.98 2.42 0.80
N TRP A 159 -0.36 2.47 -0.39
CA TRP A 159 -0.94 3.19 -1.52
C TRP A 159 -2.29 2.62 -1.95
N ALA A 160 -2.44 1.29 -1.93
CA ALA A 160 -3.67 0.61 -2.32
C ALA A 160 -4.83 0.91 -1.39
N THR A 161 -4.58 1.02 -0.08
CA THR A 161 -5.62 1.09 0.95
C THR A 161 -5.85 2.50 1.49
N THR A 162 -5.11 3.49 1.01
CA THR A 162 -5.27 4.89 1.41
C THR A 162 -5.56 5.76 0.19
N SER A 163 -6.46 6.74 0.36
CA SER A 163 -6.78 7.72 -0.67
C SER A 163 -5.52 8.35 -1.27
N PRO A 164 -5.39 8.46 -2.61
CA PRO A 164 -6.44 8.25 -3.61
C PRO A 164 -6.52 6.81 -4.21
N TYR A 165 -6.13 5.78 -3.46
CA TYR A 165 -6.24 4.35 -3.82
C TYR A 165 -5.51 4.04 -5.13
N THR A 166 -4.20 3.86 -5.04
CA THR A 166 -3.32 3.73 -6.21
C THR A 166 -2.37 2.55 -6.05
N LEU A 167 -1.75 2.16 -7.16
CA LEU A 167 -0.66 1.19 -7.18
C LEU A 167 0.52 1.77 -7.96
N PHE A 168 1.72 1.33 -7.59
CA PHE A 168 2.89 1.42 -8.46
C PHE A 168 3.21 0.01 -8.99
N GLY A 169 3.89 -0.03 -10.13
CA GLY A 169 4.19 -1.27 -10.85
C GLY A 169 5.02 -2.30 -10.06
N SER A 170 5.16 -3.49 -10.64
CA SER A 170 6.07 -4.50 -10.11
C SER A 170 7.52 -4.04 -10.22
N VAL A 171 8.33 -4.40 -9.23
CA VAL A 171 9.75 -4.09 -9.11
C VAL A 171 10.47 -5.29 -8.52
N ASP A 172 11.72 -5.51 -8.90
CA ASP A 172 12.55 -6.60 -8.37
C ASP A 172 13.17 -6.18 -7.04
N GLY A 173 13.63 -4.93 -6.94
CA GLY A 173 14.11 -4.30 -5.71
C GLY A 173 13.37 -3.00 -5.38
N ALA A 174 13.43 -2.59 -4.11
CA ALA A 174 12.87 -1.32 -3.67
C ALA A 174 13.51 -0.11 -4.37
N SER A 175 14.79 -0.19 -4.73
CA SER A 175 15.48 0.86 -5.50
C SER A 175 14.86 1.11 -6.88
N ASP A 176 14.24 0.11 -7.49
CA ASP A 176 13.70 0.21 -8.85
C ASP A 176 12.46 1.11 -8.91
N ILE A 177 11.81 1.37 -7.77
CA ILE A 177 10.78 2.39 -7.63
C ILE A 177 11.33 3.76 -8.08
N TRP A 178 12.59 4.05 -7.75
CA TRP A 178 13.27 5.28 -8.15
C TRP A 178 13.81 5.24 -9.58
N THR A 179 14.41 4.14 -10.02
CA THR A 179 15.12 4.10 -11.31
C THR A 179 14.25 3.73 -12.49
N SER A 180 13.21 2.92 -12.27
CA SER A 180 12.53 2.18 -13.35
C SER A 180 11.04 2.50 -13.47
N LEU A 181 10.37 2.91 -12.38
CA LEU A 181 8.95 3.25 -12.43
C LEU A 181 8.73 4.69 -12.90
N HIS A 182 7.88 4.88 -13.90
CA HIS A 182 7.49 6.21 -14.40
C HIS A 182 6.02 6.53 -14.15
N HIS A 183 5.18 5.50 -14.03
CA HIS A 183 3.75 5.65 -13.87
C HIS A 183 3.23 4.82 -12.70
N GLY A 184 2.16 5.32 -12.08
CA GLY A 184 1.29 4.55 -11.20
C GLY A 184 -0.10 4.39 -11.81
N THR A 185 -0.97 3.64 -11.15
CA THR A 185 -2.35 3.42 -11.59
C THR A 185 -3.34 3.71 -10.47
N PHE A 186 -4.47 4.31 -10.79
CA PHE A 186 -5.61 4.35 -9.86
C PHE A 186 -6.26 2.97 -9.78
N ILE A 187 -6.70 2.58 -8.59
CA ILE A 187 -7.52 1.39 -8.38
C ILE A 187 -8.97 1.80 -8.66
N GLU A 188 -9.57 1.19 -9.68
CA GLU A 188 -10.94 1.45 -10.08
C GLU A 188 -11.79 0.17 -10.07
N SER A 189 -13.11 0.35 -10.04
CA SER A 189 -14.08 -0.74 -10.05
C SER A 189 -14.30 -1.38 -11.43
N SER A 190 -13.67 -0.86 -12.48
CA SER A 190 -13.88 -1.27 -13.87
C SER A 190 -12.58 -1.76 -14.50
N ASP A 191 -12.67 -2.49 -15.62
CA ASP A 191 -11.52 -2.98 -16.39
C ASP A 191 -10.65 -1.85 -17.02
N VAL A 192 -10.94 -0.58 -16.70
CA VAL A 192 -10.19 0.58 -17.18
C VAL A 192 -9.04 0.87 -16.23
N VAL A 193 -7.82 0.83 -16.78
CA VAL A 193 -6.60 1.25 -16.08
C VAL A 193 -6.37 2.73 -16.34
N VAL A 194 -6.50 3.56 -15.30
CA VAL A 194 -6.13 4.98 -15.37
C VAL A 194 -4.73 5.15 -14.80
N GLN A 195 -3.79 5.53 -15.66
CA GLN A 195 -2.39 5.77 -15.27
C GLN A 195 -2.15 7.24 -14.91
N PHE A 196 -1.13 7.47 -14.10
CA PHE A 196 -0.62 8.81 -13.80
C PHE A 196 0.90 8.80 -13.76
N ASP A 197 1.52 9.95 -14.04
CA ASP A 197 2.96 10.12 -13.91
C ASP A 197 3.39 10.20 -12.46
N LEU A 198 4.43 9.44 -12.11
CA LEU A 198 5.07 9.52 -10.81
C LEU A 198 5.95 10.76 -10.75
N GLN A 199 5.70 11.61 -9.76
CA GLN A 199 6.57 12.75 -9.48
C GLN A 199 7.76 12.28 -8.65
N LYS A 200 8.98 12.58 -9.11
CA LYS A 200 10.21 12.23 -8.40
C LYS A 200 10.93 13.49 -7.97
N PHE A 201 11.33 13.53 -6.71
CA PHE A 201 12.03 14.65 -6.09
C PHE A 201 13.37 14.17 -5.57
N GLU A 202 14.45 14.59 -6.22
CA GLU A 202 15.80 14.18 -5.84
C GLU A 202 16.15 14.82 -4.50
N ASN A 203 16.72 14.04 -3.58
CA ASN A 203 17.02 14.50 -2.23
C ASN A 203 18.02 15.69 -2.25
N GLY A 204 17.59 16.88 -1.83
CA GLY A 204 18.37 18.12 -1.94
C GLY A 204 18.57 18.64 -3.38
N GLY A 205 17.96 17.99 -4.37
CA GLY A 205 18.11 18.30 -5.79
C GLY A 205 17.28 19.48 -6.27
N VAL A 206 17.45 19.86 -7.54
CA VAL A 206 16.83 21.04 -8.15
C VAL A 206 15.31 20.95 -8.35
N ASN A 207 14.71 19.78 -8.14
CA ASN A 207 13.27 19.56 -8.17
C ASN A 207 12.65 19.44 -6.76
N ALA A 208 13.45 19.33 -5.70
CA ALA A 208 13.00 19.27 -4.31
C ALA A 208 12.56 20.65 -3.74
N THR A 209 11.69 21.36 -4.46
CA THR A 209 11.12 22.66 -4.05
C THR A 209 10.00 22.55 -3.03
N SER A 210 9.28 21.42 -3.02
CA SER A 210 8.22 21.14 -2.05
C SER A 210 8.71 20.13 -1.02
N PRO A 211 8.28 20.23 0.25
CA PRO A 211 8.60 19.20 1.22
C PRO A 211 7.92 17.87 0.85
N PRO A 212 8.41 16.74 1.37
CA PRO A 212 7.68 15.47 1.34
C PRO A 212 6.28 15.63 1.93
N GLN A 213 5.34 14.83 1.43
CA GLN A 213 3.94 14.80 1.84
C GLN A 213 3.56 13.42 2.33
N VAL A 214 2.49 13.34 3.12
CA VAL A 214 1.97 12.07 3.59
C VAL A 214 1.65 11.15 2.42
N GLY A 215 2.14 9.92 2.49
CA GLY A 215 2.03 8.93 1.42
C GLY A 215 3.16 8.97 0.39
N ASP A 216 4.05 9.97 0.40
CA ASP A 216 5.26 9.90 -0.41
C ASP A 216 6.13 8.72 0.02
N LEU A 217 6.88 8.17 -0.94
CA LEU A 217 7.78 7.04 -0.72
C LEU A 217 9.22 7.53 -0.69
N PHE A 218 9.91 7.44 0.45
CA PHE A 218 11.37 7.63 0.47
C PHE A 218 12.06 6.38 -0.07
N ILE A 219 12.90 6.56 -1.08
CA ILE A 219 13.60 5.45 -1.73
C ILE A 219 15.08 5.49 -1.35
N TYR A 220 15.55 4.38 -0.81
CA TYR A 220 16.96 4.12 -0.55
C TYR A 220 17.51 3.35 -1.76
N PRO A 221 18.60 3.81 -2.39
CA PRO A 221 19.24 3.07 -3.47
C PRO A 221 19.93 1.82 -2.91
N ILE A 222 20.37 0.93 -3.82
CA ILE A 222 21.26 -0.16 -3.46
C ILE A 222 22.54 0.43 -2.86
N GLN A 223 22.87 0.02 -1.64
CA GLN A 223 24.03 0.52 -0.92
C GLN A 223 24.54 -0.48 0.12
N PRO A 224 25.82 -0.37 0.54
CA PRO A 224 26.35 -1.14 1.67
C PRO A 224 25.55 -0.90 2.95
N GLY A 225 25.65 -1.82 3.91
CA GLY A 225 25.01 -1.67 5.22
C GLY A 225 23.58 -2.23 5.30
N GLY A 226 23.25 -3.25 4.50
CA GLY A 226 21.99 -4.00 4.63
C GLY A 226 20.92 -3.68 3.58
N PHE A 227 21.27 -2.95 2.51
CA PHE A 227 20.32 -2.56 1.44
C PHE A 227 20.70 -3.12 0.06
N PRO A 228 20.83 -4.45 -0.10
CA PRO A 228 21.21 -5.06 -1.38
C PRO A 228 20.17 -4.84 -2.50
N PHE A 229 18.91 -4.56 -2.14
CA PHE A 229 17.81 -4.26 -3.06
C PHE A 229 17.28 -2.82 -2.90
N GLY A 230 18.03 -1.98 -2.17
CA GLY A 230 17.51 -0.72 -1.65
C GLY A 230 16.49 -0.92 -0.54
N HIS A 231 15.73 0.13 -0.24
CA HIS A 231 14.63 0.11 0.72
C HIS A 231 13.59 1.17 0.39
N VAL A 232 12.38 1.01 0.91
CA VAL A 232 11.29 1.99 0.76
C VAL A 232 10.55 2.20 2.07
N THR A 233 10.27 3.45 2.38
CA THR A 233 9.44 3.85 3.53
C THR A 233 8.34 4.80 3.09
N VAL A 234 7.24 4.84 3.83
CA VAL A 234 6.10 5.72 3.56
C VAL A 234 6.14 6.89 4.54
N VAL A 235 6.00 8.12 4.06
CA VAL A 235 5.86 9.32 4.90
C VAL A 235 4.49 9.33 5.59
N LEU A 236 4.48 9.46 6.92
CA LEU A 236 3.27 9.32 7.75
C LEU A 236 2.84 10.59 8.50
N ASN A 237 3.63 11.66 8.53
CA ASN A 237 3.21 12.91 9.17
C ASN A 237 3.45 14.13 8.27
N ASP A 238 2.68 15.17 8.53
CA ASP A 238 2.61 16.42 7.77
C ASP A 238 3.17 17.62 8.54
N GLN A 239 3.87 17.39 9.65
CA GLN A 239 4.42 18.46 10.49
C GLN A 239 5.64 19.12 9.82
N LEU A 240 5.33 19.98 8.86
CA LEU A 240 6.27 20.91 8.25
C LEU A 240 6.70 21.96 9.29
N PRO A 241 7.97 22.42 9.27
CA PRO A 241 8.41 23.45 10.19
C PRO A 241 7.56 24.72 10.02
N PRO A 242 6.99 25.30 11.11
CA PRO A 242 5.93 26.31 11.02
C PRO A 242 6.33 27.66 10.42
N THR A 243 7.60 27.95 10.19
CA THR A 243 8.03 29.30 9.80
C THR A 243 9.36 29.29 9.05
N LEU A 244 9.35 29.82 7.81
CA LEU A 244 10.54 30.06 6.97
C LEU A 244 11.28 31.37 7.31
N ASN A 245 10.97 32.02 8.43
CA ASN A 245 11.48 33.35 8.79
C ASN A 245 12.73 33.28 9.69
N ASN A 246 13.74 32.49 9.33
CA ASN A 246 14.98 32.36 10.10
C ASN A 246 16.19 32.93 9.35
N GLY A 247 16.20 34.24 9.06
CA GLY A 247 17.43 35.02 8.84
C GLY A 247 18.50 34.48 7.88
N GLY A 248 18.16 33.59 6.94
CA GLY A 248 19.10 32.93 6.03
C GLY A 248 19.67 31.57 6.47
N ASN A 249 19.31 31.04 7.64
CA ASN A 249 19.79 29.74 8.14
C ASN A 249 18.86 28.59 7.78
N ASP A 250 19.44 27.43 7.46
CA ASP A 250 18.71 26.19 7.21
C ASP A 250 17.78 25.83 8.39
N VAL A 251 16.60 25.31 8.07
CA VAL A 251 15.55 24.97 9.05
C VAL A 251 15.40 23.45 9.09
N THR A 252 15.50 22.88 10.28
CA THR A 252 15.36 21.43 10.51
C THR A 252 14.03 21.11 11.18
N SER A 253 13.45 19.97 10.80
CA SER A 253 12.25 19.36 11.38
C SER A 253 12.38 17.84 11.37
N GLU A 254 11.37 17.15 11.86
CA GLU A 254 11.24 15.69 11.83
C GLU A 254 10.18 15.26 10.83
N VAL A 255 10.42 14.17 10.11
CA VAL A 255 9.42 13.44 9.33
C VAL A 255 9.30 12.03 9.88
N HIS A 256 8.07 11.56 10.08
CA HIS A 256 7.76 10.23 10.55
C HIS A 256 7.55 9.31 9.36
N VAL A 257 8.05 8.09 9.46
CA VAL A 257 7.91 7.09 8.41
C VAL A 257 7.29 5.81 8.95
N GLY A 258 6.65 5.05 8.06
CA GLY A 258 6.19 3.69 8.31
C GLY A 258 6.79 2.75 7.29
N GLU A 259 7.21 1.57 7.73
CA GLU A 259 7.91 0.60 6.91
C GLU A 259 7.81 -0.81 7.49
N GLN A 260 8.13 -1.81 6.66
CA GLN A 260 8.40 -3.19 7.06
C GLN A 260 9.80 -3.58 6.59
N ASN A 261 10.36 -4.62 7.20
CA ASN A 261 11.66 -5.18 6.85
C ASN A 261 12.84 -4.20 6.94
N TRP A 262 12.71 -3.13 7.71
CA TRP A 262 13.85 -2.38 8.25
C TRP A 262 14.34 -3.04 9.54
N ASP A 263 13.38 -3.31 10.41
CA ASP A 263 13.50 -4.09 11.64
C ASP A 263 12.25 -4.98 11.73
N SER A 264 12.37 -6.10 12.45
CA SER A 264 11.27 -7.02 12.74
C SER A 264 10.75 -6.89 14.17
N PHE A 265 11.31 -6.02 15.02
CA PHE A 265 10.72 -5.68 16.32
C PHE A 265 9.48 -4.80 16.19
N GLN A 266 8.70 -4.72 17.28
CA GLN A 266 7.62 -3.74 17.40
C GLN A 266 8.18 -2.33 17.11
N TRP A 267 7.46 -1.55 16.30
CA TRP A 267 7.81 -0.18 16.02
C TRP A 267 8.05 0.58 17.32
N GLN A 268 9.21 1.25 17.41
CA GLN A 268 9.60 2.04 18.57
C GLN A 268 8.52 3.07 18.94
N HIS A 269 7.84 3.59 17.93
CA HIS A 269 6.80 4.61 18.03
C HIS A 269 5.41 4.05 17.68
N ALA A 270 5.16 2.77 17.97
CA ALA A 270 3.88 2.11 17.68
C ALA A 270 2.67 2.83 18.27
N ALA A 271 2.80 3.42 19.47
CA ALA A 271 1.73 4.17 20.12
C ALA A 271 1.39 5.48 19.39
N GLU A 272 2.37 6.09 18.71
CA GLU A 272 2.18 7.28 17.89
C GLU A 272 1.94 6.95 16.41
N GLY A 273 2.00 5.66 16.05
CA GLY A 273 1.67 5.14 14.74
C GLY A 273 2.70 5.38 13.64
N TYR A 274 4.00 5.32 13.96
CA TYR A 274 5.09 5.32 12.98
C TYR A 274 6.25 4.41 13.43
N SER A 275 7.14 4.04 12.50
CA SER A 275 8.31 3.21 12.80
C SER A 275 9.47 4.03 13.34
N ARG A 276 9.84 5.09 12.61
CA ARG A 276 11.04 5.91 12.84
C ARG A 276 10.80 7.37 12.50
N LYS A 277 11.73 8.21 12.95
CA LYS A 277 11.83 9.62 12.60
C LYS A 277 13.08 9.88 11.80
N LEU A 278 12.97 10.70 10.76
CA LEU A 278 14.08 11.16 9.94
C LEU A 278 14.18 12.68 10.03
N GLN A 279 15.38 13.22 9.83
CA GLN A 279 15.60 14.66 9.85
C GLN A 279 15.25 15.24 8.48
N LEU A 280 14.30 16.18 8.44
CA LEU A 280 13.95 16.97 7.26
C LEU A 280 14.61 18.34 7.37
N THR A 281 15.32 18.78 6.34
CA THR A 281 15.99 20.08 6.30
C THR A 281 15.51 20.89 5.11
N TYR A 282 15.11 22.14 5.35
CA TYR A 282 14.95 23.14 4.30
C TYR A 282 16.19 24.01 4.22
N HIS A 283 16.87 23.94 3.09
CA HIS A 283 18.04 24.74 2.79
C HIS A 283 17.65 26.11 2.26
N GLN A 284 17.86 27.18 3.05
CA GLN A 284 17.35 28.51 2.71
C GLN A 284 17.96 29.08 1.43
N LEU A 285 19.28 28.90 1.27
CA LEU A 285 20.04 29.46 0.14
C LEU A 285 19.65 28.80 -1.19
N SER A 286 19.53 27.47 -1.21
CA SER A 286 19.17 26.72 -2.41
C SER A 286 17.66 26.59 -2.61
N ARG A 287 16.87 26.90 -1.57
CA ARG A 287 15.41 26.72 -1.48
C ARG A 287 14.98 25.28 -1.73
N ARG A 288 15.74 24.31 -1.18
CA ARG A 288 15.54 22.87 -1.39
C ARG A 288 15.28 22.12 -0.09
N TRP A 289 14.52 21.05 -0.21
CA TRP A 289 14.30 20.10 0.88
C TRP A 289 15.27 18.93 0.76
N SER A 290 15.83 18.50 1.88
CA SER A 290 16.58 17.26 1.99
C SER A 290 16.13 16.46 3.20
N VAL A 291 16.27 15.14 3.11
CA VAL A 291 16.01 14.20 4.20
C VAL A 291 17.30 13.46 4.51
N TYR A 292 17.62 13.40 5.79
CA TYR A 292 18.80 12.71 6.30
C TYR A 292 18.37 11.55 7.18
N ASP A 293 18.96 10.38 6.89
CA ASP A 293 18.93 9.19 7.71
C ASP A 293 20.37 8.76 7.99
N PRO A 294 20.80 8.69 9.26
CA PRO A 294 22.16 8.27 9.60
C PRO A 294 22.46 6.82 9.24
N GLN A 295 21.45 5.98 9.00
CA GLN A 295 21.59 4.55 8.73
C GLN A 295 21.60 4.21 7.23
N GLY A 296 21.28 5.16 6.34
CA GLY A 296 21.29 4.92 4.91
C GLY A 296 21.06 6.18 4.07
N LYS A 297 21.65 6.22 2.88
CA LYS A 297 21.41 7.30 1.92
C LYS A 297 20.00 7.18 1.34
N ILE A 298 19.29 8.30 1.25
CA ILE A 298 18.00 8.41 0.56
C ILE A 298 18.24 9.08 -0.80
N ALA A 299 17.79 8.44 -1.88
CA ALA A 299 17.89 8.98 -3.24
C ALA A 299 16.93 10.17 -3.45
N GLY A 300 15.73 10.07 -2.90
CA GLY A 300 14.67 11.05 -3.05
C GLY A 300 13.33 10.50 -2.59
N TRP A 301 12.26 11.20 -2.96
CA TRP A 301 10.90 10.70 -2.76
C TRP A 301 10.11 10.61 -4.05
N VAL A 302 9.25 9.59 -4.11
CA VAL A 302 8.26 9.39 -5.17
C VAL A 302 6.90 9.78 -4.63
N ARG A 303 6.19 10.61 -5.40
CA ARG A 303 4.88 11.13 -5.07
C ARG A 303 3.86 10.69 -6.11
N ARG A 304 2.71 10.24 -5.62
CA ARG A 304 1.47 10.06 -6.39
C ARG A 304 0.62 11.34 -6.34
N PRO A 305 -0.34 11.52 -7.26
CA PRO A 305 -1.31 12.60 -7.17
C PRO A 305 -2.04 12.59 -5.83
N SER A 306 -2.46 13.77 -5.36
CA SER A 306 -3.27 13.90 -4.13
C SER A 306 -4.73 13.48 -4.35
N GLN A 307 -5.23 13.63 -5.58
CA GLN A 307 -6.56 13.26 -6.03
C GLN A 307 -6.52 12.85 -7.50
N ARG A 308 -7.59 12.21 -7.97
CA ARG A 308 -7.86 12.03 -9.39
C ARG A 308 -8.28 13.39 -9.98
N SER A 309 -7.58 13.85 -11.00
CA SER A 309 -7.93 15.04 -11.80
C SER A 309 -9.07 14.75 -12.76
#